data_AF-A0A538UD13-F1
#
_entry.id   AF-A0A538UD13-F1
#
_cell.length_a   1.000
_cell.length_b   1.000
_cell.length_c   1.000
_cell.angle_alpha   90.00
_cell.angle_beta   90.00
_cell.angle_gamma   90.00
#
_symmetry.space_group_name_H-M   'P 1'
#
loop_
_entity.id
_entity.type
_entity.pdbx_description
1 polymer ?
#
loop_
_entity_poly.entity_id
_entity_poly.type
_entity_poly.pdbx_seq_one_letter_code
_entity_poly.pdbx_strand_id
1 'polypeptide(L)'
;MRRTTLVLVGCLAMMLMAASVFAQGEKAKPAMKSKMAMPAMSTYMIESPHTEEECMAVMDETAKMKDLGAWSWGCMDGNHTAYRMVQAKDEAAALAMVPENVRAKAHAYKVTKMTPAMLASAHKQHM
;
A
#
# COMPACT_ATOMS: atom_id res chain seq x y z
N MET A 1 -47.77 66.76 -27.24
CA MET A 1 -46.41 67.13 -26.79
C MET A 1 -45.81 65.94 -26.03
N ARG A 2 -44.60 65.54 -26.44
CA ARG A 2 -43.54 64.72 -25.79
C ARG A 2 -43.85 63.78 -24.59
N ARG A 3 -43.57 62.48 -24.84
CA ARG A 3 -42.70 61.51 -24.11
C ARG A 3 -42.87 61.29 -22.59
N THR A 4 -43.06 60.02 -22.17
CA THR A 4 -42.09 59.19 -21.38
C THR A 4 -42.73 57.85 -20.95
N THR A 5 -42.28 56.70 -21.47
CA THR A 5 -41.49 55.65 -20.76
C THR A 5 -42.22 55.07 -19.53
N LEU A 6 -43.02 54.00 -19.66
CA LEU A 6 -42.66 52.58 -19.50
C LEU A 6 -41.76 52.34 -18.28
N VAL A 7 -42.30 51.72 -17.21
CA VAL A 7 -41.59 50.87 -16.22
C VAL A 7 -42.57 50.38 -15.13
N LEU A 8 -42.49 49.08 -14.81
CA LEU A 8 -42.92 48.42 -13.56
C LEU A 8 -44.42 48.19 -13.32
N VAL A 9 -45.05 47.34 -14.13
CA VAL A 9 -46.20 46.51 -13.70
C VAL A 9 -45.79 45.05 -13.81
N GLY A 10 -45.73 44.34 -12.68
CA GLY A 10 -45.44 42.90 -12.65
C GLY A 10 -44.84 42.40 -11.35
N CYS A 11 -45.30 42.90 -10.20
CA CYS A 11 -44.82 42.48 -8.88
C CYS A 11 -45.97 42.04 -7.97
N LEU A 12 -46.81 41.09 -8.43
CA LEU A 12 -47.67 40.29 -7.57
C LEU A 12 -48.36 39.20 -8.40
N ALA A 13 -48.46 37.99 -7.84
CA ALA A 13 -49.14 36.81 -8.41
C ALA A 13 -48.34 35.92 -9.37
N MET A 14 -47.22 35.35 -8.89
CA MET A 14 -46.76 34.03 -9.38
C MET A 14 -45.85 33.33 -8.35
N MET A 15 -46.33 33.22 -7.11
CA MET A 15 -45.75 32.31 -6.11
C MET A 15 -46.90 31.56 -5.48
N LEU A 16 -47.18 30.37 -6.00
CA LEU A 16 -47.87 29.21 -5.41
C LEU A 16 -48.13 28.25 -6.58
N MET A 17 -47.90 26.95 -6.36
CA MET A 17 -47.97 25.81 -7.30
C MET A 17 -46.63 25.37 -7.92
N ALA A 18 -45.86 24.57 -7.18
CA ALA A 18 -45.15 23.38 -7.70
C ALA A 18 -44.47 22.59 -6.55
N ALA A 19 -45.21 22.28 -5.48
CA ALA A 19 -44.74 21.39 -4.42
C ALA A 19 -45.31 19.98 -4.63
N SER A 20 -44.91 19.27 -5.70
CA SER A 20 -45.34 17.87 -5.91
C SER A 20 -44.65 17.12 -7.06
N VAL A 21 -43.33 17.26 -7.29
CA VAL A 21 -42.64 16.38 -8.28
C VAL A 21 -41.18 16.07 -7.92
N PHE A 22 -40.89 15.56 -6.72
CA PHE A 22 -39.63 14.83 -6.47
C PHE A 22 -39.84 13.76 -5.39
N ALA A 23 -40.69 12.78 -5.70
CA ALA A 23 -40.81 11.55 -4.93
C ALA A 23 -40.80 10.36 -5.89
N GLN A 24 -39.69 10.17 -6.60
CA GLN A 24 -39.38 8.90 -7.25
C GLN A 24 -38.18 8.28 -6.53
N GLY A 25 -38.48 7.24 -5.77
CA GLY A 25 -37.49 6.45 -5.05
C GLY A 25 -36.42 5.93 -6.02
N GLU A 26 -35.16 6.24 -5.71
CA GLU A 26 -34.02 5.54 -6.28
C GLU A 26 -34.13 4.06 -5.92
N LYS A 27 -34.37 3.23 -6.93
CA LYS A 27 -34.20 1.78 -6.79
C LYS A 27 -32.72 1.54 -6.46
N ALA A 28 -32.47 1.08 -5.23
CA ALA A 28 -31.15 0.69 -4.79
C ALA A 28 -30.54 -0.30 -5.77
N LYS A 29 -29.36 0.04 -6.31
CA LYS A 29 -28.56 -0.85 -7.15
C LYS A 29 -28.18 -2.10 -6.33
N PRO A 30 -28.23 -3.32 -6.91
CA PRO A 30 -27.86 -4.52 -6.18
C PRO A 30 -26.38 -4.42 -5.78
N ALA A 31 -26.11 -4.69 -4.49
CA ALA A 31 -24.77 -4.73 -3.94
C ALA A 31 -23.93 -5.74 -4.73
N MET A 32 -22.89 -5.25 -5.41
CA MET A 32 -21.88 -6.06 -6.06
C MET A 32 -21.24 -6.92 -4.97
N LYS A 33 -21.43 -8.25 -5.04
CA LYS A 33 -20.83 -9.19 -4.10
C LYS A 33 -19.33 -8.92 -4.04
N SER A 34 -18.86 -8.50 -2.87
CA SER A 34 -17.45 -8.30 -2.55
C SER A 34 -16.69 -9.57 -2.92
N LYS A 35 -15.90 -9.51 -4.00
CA LYS A 35 -14.81 -10.48 -4.19
C LYS A 35 -13.94 -10.32 -2.95
N MET A 36 -13.85 -11.38 -2.14
CA MET A 36 -12.95 -11.43 -1.00
C MET A 36 -11.58 -10.92 -1.44
N ALA A 37 -11.15 -9.79 -0.85
CA ALA A 37 -9.87 -9.18 -1.16
C ALA A 37 -8.78 -10.23 -0.90
N MET A 38 -7.97 -10.54 -1.90
CA MET A 38 -6.75 -11.32 -1.67
C MET A 38 -5.91 -10.56 -0.63
N PRO A 39 -5.24 -11.27 0.30
CA PRO A 39 -4.42 -10.61 1.31
C PRO A 39 -3.44 -9.66 0.61
N ALA A 40 -3.44 -8.39 1.03
CA ALA A 40 -2.60 -7.37 0.42
C ALA A 40 -1.14 -7.71 0.68
N MET A 41 -0.41 -8.04 -0.39
CA MET A 41 1.03 -8.31 -0.31
C MET A 41 1.78 -7.00 -0.05
N SER A 42 2.75 -7.03 0.85
CA SER A 42 3.66 -5.93 1.15
C SER A 42 5.09 -6.29 0.71
N THR A 43 5.91 -5.28 0.40
CA THR A 43 7.34 -5.48 0.13
C THR A 43 8.11 -5.58 1.43
N TYR A 44 8.96 -6.60 1.55
CA TYR A 44 9.87 -6.79 2.68
C TYR A 44 11.32 -6.81 2.19
N MET A 45 12.22 -6.19 2.93
CA MET A 45 13.66 -6.41 2.86
C MET A 45 14.04 -7.41 3.95
N ILE A 46 14.58 -8.55 3.54
CA ILE A 46 15.10 -9.56 4.44
C ILE A 46 16.60 -9.34 4.63
N GLU A 47 17.04 -9.38 5.89
CA GLU A 47 18.43 -9.48 6.29
C GLU A 47 18.62 -10.83 7.00
N SER A 48 19.57 -11.64 6.53
CA SER A 48 19.87 -12.96 7.07
C SER A 48 21.34 -13.04 7.48
N PRO A 49 21.70 -12.50 8.67
CA PRO A 49 23.05 -12.52 9.18
C PRO A 49 23.49 -13.94 9.56
N HIS A 50 24.76 -14.21 9.34
CA HIS A 50 25.44 -15.45 9.68
C HIS A 50 26.91 -15.15 10.01
N THR A 51 27.64 -16.11 10.55
CA THR A 51 29.08 -15.97 10.80
C THR A 51 29.89 -16.46 9.61
N GLU A 52 31.20 -16.19 9.61
CA GLU A 52 32.11 -16.70 8.58
C GLU A 52 32.10 -18.24 8.55
N GLU A 53 32.07 -18.87 9.72
CA GLU A 53 32.05 -20.34 9.87
C GLU A 53 30.76 -20.96 9.33
N GLU A 54 29.65 -20.22 9.35
CA GLU A 54 28.34 -20.68 8.87
C GLU A 54 28.17 -20.47 7.35
N CYS A 55 29.01 -19.64 6.73
CA CYS A 55 28.78 -19.10 5.39
C CYS A 55 28.51 -20.17 4.33
N MET A 56 29.36 -21.21 4.26
CA MET A 56 29.20 -22.28 3.28
C MET A 56 27.95 -23.11 3.54
N ALA A 57 27.63 -23.39 4.80
CA ALA A 57 26.41 -24.13 5.16
C ALA A 57 25.14 -23.36 4.77
N VAL A 58 25.12 -22.03 4.97
CA VAL A 58 23.99 -21.18 4.58
C VAL A 58 23.83 -21.15 3.06
N MET A 59 24.93 -21.01 2.30
CA MET A 59 24.88 -21.04 0.84
C MET A 59 24.42 -22.39 0.32
N ASP A 60 24.90 -23.50 0.89
CA ASP A 60 24.48 -24.85 0.52
C ASP A 60 22.99 -25.07 0.76
N GLU A 61 22.45 -24.65 1.92
CA GLU A 61 21.01 -24.76 2.17
C GLU A 61 20.18 -23.88 1.23
N THR A 62 20.65 -22.66 0.95
CA THR A 62 19.98 -21.78 -0.02
C THR A 62 20.02 -22.36 -1.44
N ALA A 63 21.11 -23.05 -1.82
CA ALA A 63 21.24 -23.75 -3.09
C ALA A 63 20.32 -24.96 -3.18
N LYS A 64 20.16 -25.74 -2.10
CA LYS A 64 19.18 -26.86 -2.03
C LYS A 64 17.74 -26.37 -2.19
N MET A 65 17.43 -25.18 -1.67
CA MET A 65 16.16 -24.48 -1.90
C MET A 65 16.01 -23.95 -3.34
N LYS A 66 17.04 -24.09 -4.19
CA LYS A 66 17.12 -23.56 -5.56
C LYS A 66 16.94 -22.04 -5.65
N ASP A 67 17.39 -21.35 -4.60
CA ASP A 67 17.10 -19.92 -4.40
C ASP A 67 18.36 -19.07 -4.31
N LEU A 68 19.56 -19.67 -4.40
CA LEU A 68 20.85 -19.00 -4.22
C LEU A 68 21.00 -17.70 -5.01
N GLY A 69 20.54 -17.68 -6.27
CA GLY A 69 20.62 -16.52 -7.15
C GLY A 69 19.58 -15.43 -6.89
N ALA A 70 18.60 -15.66 -6.02
CA ALA A 70 17.63 -14.66 -5.61
C ALA A 70 18.11 -13.77 -4.45
N TRP A 71 19.23 -14.14 -3.83
CA TRP A 71 19.83 -13.42 -2.71
C TRP A 71 21.02 -12.60 -3.17
N SER A 72 21.18 -11.44 -2.54
CA SER A 72 22.41 -10.63 -2.62
C SER A 72 23.28 -10.95 -1.42
N TRP A 73 24.56 -11.25 -1.65
CA TRP A 73 25.47 -11.75 -0.61
C TRP A 73 26.52 -10.69 -0.29
N GLY A 74 26.66 -10.32 0.99
CA GLY A 74 27.72 -9.43 1.45
C GLY A 74 29.06 -10.14 1.70
N CYS A 75 29.11 -11.48 1.62
CA CYS A 75 30.23 -12.26 2.17
C CYS A 75 31.59 -11.92 1.53
N MET A 76 31.62 -11.58 0.23
CA MET A 76 32.85 -11.18 -0.46
C MET A 76 33.38 -9.81 -0.03
N ASP A 77 32.58 -9.02 0.67
CA ASP A 77 32.93 -7.72 1.25
C ASP A 77 33.19 -7.81 2.76
N GLY A 78 33.28 -9.03 3.32
CA GLY A 78 33.43 -9.26 4.76
C GLY A 78 32.15 -9.05 5.58
N ASN A 79 31.02 -8.76 4.92
CA ASN A 79 29.72 -8.68 5.56
C ASN A 79 28.98 -10.01 5.41
N HIS A 80 29.00 -10.85 6.44
CA HIS A 80 28.32 -12.15 6.46
C HIS A 80 26.79 -12.01 6.64
N THR A 81 26.15 -11.25 5.75
CA THR A 81 24.70 -11.07 5.69
C THR A 81 24.24 -11.31 4.26
N ALA A 82 23.19 -12.13 4.12
CA ALA A 82 22.45 -12.25 2.86
C ALA A 82 21.22 -11.34 2.89
N TYR A 83 20.91 -10.72 1.75
CA TYR A 83 19.83 -9.76 1.60
C TYR A 83 18.87 -10.22 0.50
N ARG A 84 17.56 -10.00 0.71
CA ARG A 84 16.56 -10.27 -0.32
C ARG A 84 15.34 -9.39 -0.18
N MET A 85 14.89 -8.80 -1.30
CA MET A 85 13.57 -8.18 -1.36
C MET A 85 12.51 -9.17 -1.83
N VAL A 86 11.39 -9.26 -1.11
CA VAL A 86 10.27 -10.17 -1.42
C VAL A 86 8.93 -9.48 -1.28
N GLN A 87 7.91 -10.05 -1.91
CA GLN A 87 6.52 -9.74 -1.60
C GLN A 87 5.96 -10.82 -0.68
N ALA A 88 5.41 -10.42 0.46
CA ALA A 88 4.81 -11.33 1.43
C ALA A 88 3.56 -10.71 2.08
N LYS A 89 2.66 -11.55 2.59
CA LYS A 89 1.46 -11.11 3.29
C LYS A 89 1.77 -10.47 4.66
N ASP A 90 2.83 -10.94 5.30
CA ASP A 90 3.27 -10.57 6.64
C ASP A 90 4.77 -10.89 6.79
N GLU A 91 5.36 -10.45 7.91
CA GLU A 91 6.77 -10.65 8.22
C GLU A 91 7.12 -12.14 8.35
N ALA A 92 6.26 -12.93 8.98
CA ALA A 92 6.47 -14.36 9.18
C ALA A 92 6.55 -15.11 7.83
N ALA A 93 5.72 -14.75 6.86
CA ALA A 93 5.77 -15.31 5.51
C ALA A 93 7.04 -14.90 4.75
N ALA A 94 7.59 -13.71 5.00
CA ALA A 94 8.88 -13.31 4.45
C ALA A 94 10.02 -14.14 5.07
N LEU A 95 10.05 -14.27 6.40
CA LEU A 95 11.06 -15.06 7.13
C LEU A 95 11.00 -16.56 6.81
N ALA A 96 9.83 -17.09 6.42
CA ALA A 96 9.71 -18.47 5.97
C ALA A 96 10.55 -18.78 4.71
N MET A 97 10.95 -17.75 3.95
CA MET A 97 11.82 -17.90 2.78
C MET A 97 13.31 -17.97 3.15
N VAL A 98 13.67 -17.68 4.40
CA VAL A 98 15.04 -17.76 4.91
C VAL A 98 15.39 -19.24 5.22
N PRO A 99 16.61 -19.71 4.90
CA PRO A 99 17.08 -21.03 5.34
C PRO A 99 16.96 -21.23 6.85
N GLU A 100 16.56 -22.42 7.27
CA GLU A 100 16.20 -22.71 8.66
C GLU A 100 17.36 -22.47 9.65
N ASN A 101 18.58 -22.80 9.26
CA ASN A 101 19.79 -22.65 10.06
C ASN A 101 20.12 -21.20 10.45
N VAL A 102 19.60 -20.22 9.73
CA VAL A 102 19.83 -18.78 10.01
C VAL A 102 18.56 -17.97 10.23
N ARG A 103 17.38 -18.57 10.02
CA ARG A 103 16.08 -17.91 10.16
C ARG A 103 15.87 -17.26 11.53
N ALA A 104 16.37 -17.88 12.61
CA ALA A 104 16.25 -17.35 13.96
C ALA A 104 17.01 -16.02 14.19
N LYS A 105 18.02 -15.73 13.35
CA LYS A 105 18.84 -14.50 13.40
C LYS A 105 18.41 -13.48 12.35
N ALA A 106 17.51 -13.88 11.44
CA ALA A 106 17.07 -13.05 10.33
C ALA A 106 15.99 -12.05 10.75
N HIS A 107 15.94 -10.95 10.01
CA HIS A 107 14.94 -9.91 10.15
C HIS A 107 14.26 -9.67 8.80
N ALA A 108 12.97 -9.34 8.82
CA ALA A 108 12.24 -8.94 7.62
C ALA A 108 11.55 -7.59 7.86
N TYR A 109 12.11 -6.55 7.28
CA TYR A 109 11.60 -5.19 7.43
C TYR A 109 10.59 -4.89 6.33
N LYS A 110 9.38 -4.49 6.70
CA LYS A 110 8.43 -3.95 5.72
C LYS A 110 8.98 -2.62 5.18
N VAL A 111 9.19 -2.56 3.87
CA VAL A 111 9.75 -1.38 3.20
C VAL A 111 8.72 -0.75 2.26
N THR A 112 8.78 0.57 2.11
CA THR A 112 7.88 1.32 1.23
C THR A 112 8.65 2.46 0.56
N LYS A 113 8.34 2.75 -0.70
CA LYS A 113 8.89 3.90 -1.41
C LYS A 113 8.25 5.17 -0.86
N MET A 114 9.07 6.12 -0.42
CA MET A 114 8.61 7.40 0.11
C MET A 114 8.17 8.33 -1.04
N THR A 115 7.10 9.09 -0.83
CA THR A 115 6.71 10.20 -1.71
C THR A 115 6.95 11.55 -1.02
N PRO A 116 7.09 12.66 -1.77
CA PRO A 116 7.23 13.98 -1.16
C PRO A 116 6.08 14.33 -0.20
N ALA A 117 4.86 13.92 -0.51
CA ALA A 117 3.69 14.16 0.34
C ALA A 117 3.77 13.38 1.67
N MET A 118 4.23 12.13 1.63
CA MET A 118 4.46 11.31 2.82
C MET A 118 5.56 11.92 3.69
N LEU A 119 6.66 12.39 3.08
CA LEU A 119 7.74 13.07 3.78
C LEU A 119 7.26 14.37 4.47
N ALA A 120 6.52 15.21 3.74
CA ALA A 120 5.96 16.43 4.30
C ALA A 120 5.01 16.17 5.48
N SER A 121 4.33 15.02 5.47
CA SER A 121 3.44 14.60 6.54
C SER A 121 4.24 14.08 7.75
N ALA A 122 5.30 13.31 7.53
CA ALA A 122 6.18 12.80 8.58
C ALA A 122 6.90 13.92 9.36
N HIS A 123 7.40 14.96 8.67
CA HIS A 123 8.02 16.11 9.37
C HIS A 123 7.05 16.85 10.30
N LYS A 124 5.76 16.94 9.96
CA LYS A 124 4.75 17.57 10.83
C LYS A 124 4.42 16.76 12.07
N GLN A 125 4.69 15.45 12.06
CA GLN A 125 4.42 14.55 13.19
C GLN A 125 5.60 14.41 14.15
N HIS A 126 6.80 14.78 13.71
CA HIS A 126 8.05 14.59 14.45
C HIS A 126 8.81 15.90 14.73
N MET A 127 8.21 17.06 14.44
CA MET A 127 8.62 18.39 14.90
C MET A 127 7.58 18.94 15.87
#